data_AF-A0A6C0I6Q8-F1
#
_entry.id   AF-A0A6C0I6Q8-F1
#
_cell.length_a   1.000
_cell.length_b   1.000
_cell.length_c   1.000
_cell.angle_alpha   90.00
_cell.angle_beta   90.00
_cell.angle_gamma   90.00
#
_symmetry.space_group_name_H-M   'P 1'
#
loop_
_entity.id
_entity.type
_entity.pdbx_description
1 polymer ?
#
loop_
_entity_poly.entity_id
_entity_poly.type
_entity_poly.pdbx_seq_one_letter_code
_entity_poly.pdbx_strand_id
1 'polypeptide(L)'
;MCWSFDVSLGTFIFGTLCSIYLYTRNGPNDIFYAVYIFVIGLMQGADAIAWYSIDNSIPSLNKFAAILSFILINIQIPTIYLYLYKTTGQKLYLNVVIAYMGYILYTLYQIWVQYDSIKITVKPNCKNECHLDWSWLVPIRNIIHWIIVFLYLFLLVYPIMLIRNQKKYLMIMISVLTFMYSLYKFRETNIWGSYWCSMINLWAIVAVFY
;
A
#
# COMPACT_ATOMS: atom_id res chain seq x y z
N MET A 1 3.77 7.66 -4.75
CA MET A 1 4.30 6.28 -4.85
C MET A 1 5.75 6.32 -5.36
N CYS A 2 6.34 5.18 -5.69
CA CYS A 2 7.69 5.08 -6.22
C CYS A 2 7.95 6.03 -7.42
N TRP A 3 9.21 6.41 -7.63
CA TRP A 3 9.58 7.55 -8.48
C TRP A 3 9.96 7.22 -9.93
N SER A 4 9.99 5.94 -10.30
CA SER A 4 10.30 5.53 -11.68
C SER A 4 9.80 4.12 -11.96
N PHE A 5 9.72 3.79 -13.25
CA PHE A 5 9.43 2.44 -13.73
C PHE A 5 10.36 1.39 -13.10
N ASP A 6 11.68 1.62 -13.17
CA ASP A 6 12.70 0.65 -12.73
C ASP A 6 12.58 0.35 -11.23
N VAL A 7 12.34 1.37 -10.41
CA VAL A 7 12.23 1.18 -8.96
C VAL A 7 10.92 0.49 -8.60
N SER A 8 9.80 0.86 -9.24
CA SER A 8 8.52 0.17 -9.04
C SER A 8 8.60 -1.31 -9.44
N LEU A 9 9.14 -1.60 -10.62
CA LEU A 9 9.30 -2.97 -11.12
C LEU A 9 10.29 -3.75 -10.26
N GLY A 10 11.43 -3.16 -9.90
CA GLY A 10 12.43 -3.76 -9.03
C GLY A 10 11.88 -4.11 -7.66
N THR A 11 11.15 -3.20 -7.01
CA THR A 11 10.48 -3.48 -5.73
C THR A 11 9.42 -4.58 -5.87
N PHE A 12 8.64 -4.59 -6.95
CA PHE A 12 7.64 -5.64 -7.18
C PHE A 12 8.30 -7.02 -7.34
N ILE A 13 9.34 -7.13 -8.16
CA ILE A 13 10.09 -8.37 -8.36
C ILE A 13 10.74 -8.81 -7.05
N PHE A 14 11.46 -7.91 -6.37
CA PHE A 14 12.14 -8.20 -5.11
C PHE A 14 11.15 -8.67 -4.04
N GLY A 15 10.07 -7.91 -3.82
CA GLY A 15 9.02 -8.28 -2.87
C GLY A 15 8.37 -9.62 -3.21
N THR A 16 8.10 -9.90 -4.48
CA THR A 16 7.54 -11.18 -4.93
C THR A 16 8.49 -12.35 -4.68
N LEU A 17 9.77 -12.21 -5.03
CA LEU A 17 10.78 -13.24 -4.78
C LEU A 17 10.96 -13.52 -3.29
N CYS A 18 11.03 -12.48 -2.45
CA CYS A 18 11.07 -12.63 -1.00
C CYS A 18 9.81 -13.31 -0.46
N SER A 19 8.63 -12.95 -0.96
CA SER A 19 7.37 -13.60 -0.57
C SER A 19 7.33 -15.08 -0.97
N ILE A 20 7.76 -15.42 -2.18
CA ILE A 20 7.87 -16.83 -2.62
C ILE A 20 8.85 -17.58 -1.72
N TYR A 21 10.03 -17.00 -1.46
CA TYR A 21 11.02 -17.59 -0.58
C TYR A 21 10.45 -17.85 0.82
N LEU A 22 9.84 -16.85 1.47
CA LEU A 22 9.20 -16.98 2.77
C LEU A 22 8.11 -18.07 2.77
N TYR A 23 7.27 -18.08 1.74
CA TYR A 23 6.23 -19.10 1.58
C TYR A 23 6.82 -20.51 1.52
N THR A 24 7.89 -20.70 0.75
CA THR A 24 8.57 -22.00 0.62
C THR A 24 9.38 -22.40 1.86
N ARG A 25 10.00 -21.43 2.55
CA ARG A 25 10.73 -21.66 3.81
C ARG A 25 9.80 -22.16 4.91
N ASN A 26 8.57 -21.67 4.92
CA ASN A 26 7.48 -22.15 5.79
C ASN A 26 7.84 -22.18 7.29
N GLY A 27 8.63 -21.21 7.76
CA GLY A 27 8.94 -21.03 9.17
C GLY A 27 7.80 -20.33 9.94
N PRO A 28 7.98 -20.14 11.27
CA PRO A 28 6.96 -19.50 12.11
C PRO A 28 6.61 -18.08 11.64
N ASN A 29 5.36 -17.89 11.22
CA ASN A 29 4.81 -16.64 10.65
C ASN A 29 5.33 -16.28 9.24
N ASP A 30 6.15 -17.12 8.60
CA ASP A 30 6.69 -16.81 7.26
C ASP A 30 5.59 -16.67 6.22
N ILE A 31 4.59 -17.55 6.23
CA ILE A 31 3.45 -17.47 5.31
C ILE A 31 2.68 -16.16 5.53
N PHE A 32 2.55 -15.69 6.78
CA PHE A 32 1.93 -14.38 7.03
C PHE A 32 2.74 -13.28 6.35
N TYR A 33 4.06 -13.23 6.61
CA TYR A 33 4.90 -12.19 6.02
C TYR A 33 4.94 -12.27 4.50
N ALA A 34 4.95 -13.48 3.94
CA ALA A 34 4.86 -13.72 2.51
C ALA A 34 3.59 -13.08 1.91
N VAL A 35 2.42 -13.40 2.48
CA VAL A 35 1.13 -12.84 2.04
C VAL A 35 1.10 -11.33 2.23
N TYR A 36 1.54 -10.84 3.39
CA TYR A 36 1.53 -9.42 3.75
C TYR A 36 2.38 -8.59 2.79
N ILE A 37 3.63 -8.99 2.57
CA ILE A 37 4.57 -8.32 1.65
C ILE A 37 4.05 -8.41 0.21
N PHE A 38 3.55 -9.57 -0.21
CA PHE A 38 3.09 -9.76 -1.59
C PHE A 38 1.89 -8.87 -1.89
N VAL A 39 0.87 -8.91 -1.03
CA VAL A 39 -0.39 -8.18 -1.21
C VAL A 39 -0.16 -6.67 -1.24
N ILE A 40 0.75 -6.15 -0.40
CA ILE A 40 1.12 -4.74 -0.41
C ILE A 40 2.02 -4.42 -1.62
N GLY A 41 2.93 -5.33 -1.95
CA GLY A 41 3.84 -5.29 -3.11
C GLY A 41 3.14 -5.23 -4.46
N LEU A 42 1.93 -5.77 -4.60
CA LEU A 42 1.14 -5.70 -5.84
C LEU A 42 0.92 -4.25 -6.32
N MET A 43 0.85 -3.28 -5.41
CA MET A 43 0.75 -1.86 -5.78
C MET A 43 1.96 -1.39 -6.59
N GLN A 44 3.14 -1.97 -6.35
CA GLN A 44 4.36 -1.60 -7.08
C GLN A 44 4.35 -2.13 -8.51
N GLY A 45 3.68 -3.26 -8.76
CA GLY A 45 3.38 -3.71 -10.12
C GLY A 45 2.46 -2.73 -10.86
N ALA A 46 1.42 -2.23 -10.19
CA ALA A 46 0.51 -1.24 -10.77
C ALA A 46 1.20 0.12 -11.00
N ASP A 47 2.08 0.55 -10.09
CA ASP A 47 2.93 1.74 -10.27
C ASP A 47 3.86 1.59 -11.49
N ALA A 48 4.45 0.41 -11.71
CA ALA A 48 5.29 0.15 -12.87
C ALA A 48 4.49 0.27 -14.18
N ILE A 49 3.26 -0.28 -14.22
CA ILE A 49 2.36 -0.12 -15.38
C ILE A 49 2.02 1.36 -15.59
N ALA A 50 1.78 2.12 -14.51
CA ALA A 50 1.50 3.55 -14.59
C ALA A 50 2.68 4.32 -15.19
N TRP A 51 3.91 4.09 -14.70
CA TRP A 51 5.12 4.71 -15.27
C TRP A 51 5.31 4.36 -16.75
N TYR A 52 5.23 3.08 -17.09
CA TYR A 52 5.32 2.64 -18.48
C TYR A 52 4.29 3.32 -19.39
N SER A 53 3.05 3.47 -18.90
CA SER A 53 1.99 4.16 -19.65
C SER A 53 2.26 5.65 -19.84
N ILE A 54 2.91 6.32 -18.88
CA ILE A 54 3.24 7.74 -18.94
C ILE A 54 4.40 7.94 -19.92
N ASP A 55 5.47 7.15 -19.77
CA ASP A 55 6.69 7.25 -20.59
C ASP A 55 6.41 6.98 -22.08
N ASN A 56 5.47 6.09 -22.37
CA ASN A 56 5.05 5.75 -23.73
C ASN A 56 3.78 6.48 -24.19
N SER A 57 3.25 7.42 -23.39
CA SER A 57 2.05 8.21 -23.72
C SER A 57 0.84 7.35 -24.13
N ILE A 58 0.51 6.31 -23.34
CA ILE A 58 -0.61 5.37 -23.58
C ILE A 58 -1.75 5.63 -22.57
N PRO A 59 -2.77 6.46 -22.89
CA PRO A 59 -3.76 6.91 -21.90
C PRO A 59 -4.67 5.79 -21.38
N SER A 60 -5.01 4.82 -22.23
CA SER A 60 -5.83 3.66 -21.86
C SER A 60 -5.14 2.80 -20.79
N LEU A 61 -3.83 2.59 -20.94
CA LEU A 61 -3.02 1.84 -19.99
C LEU A 61 -2.85 2.61 -18.68
N ASN A 62 -2.72 3.94 -18.73
CA ASN A 62 -2.67 4.78 -17.53
C ASN A 62 -3.98 4.70 -16.72
N LYS A 63 -5.12 4.77 -17.41
CA LYS A 63 -6.44 4.58 -16.78
C LYS A 63 -6.58 3.19 -16.17
N PHE A 64 -6.12 2.15 -16.87
CA PHE A 64 -6.09 0.79 -16.34
C PHE A 64 -5.23 0.69 -15.08
N ALA A 65 -4.01 1.21 -15.10
CA ALA A 65 -3.11 1.21 -13.94
C ALA A 65 -3.72 1.92 -12.74
N ALA A 66 -4.44 3.02 -12.97
CA ALA A 66 -5.11 3.77 -11.93
C ALA A 66 -6.26 2.98 -11.28
N ILE A 67 -7.10 2.33 -12.11
CA ILE A 67 -8.18 1.45 -11.63
C ILE A 67 -7.61 0.22 -10.91
N LEU A 68 -6.55 -0.38 -11.45
CA LEU A 68 -5.88 -1.53 -10.84
C LEU A 68 -5.35 -1.17 -9.45
N SER A 69 -4.66 -0.03 -9.34
CA SER A 69 -4.13 0.46 -8.06
C SER A 69 -5.25 0.73 -7.06
N PHE A 70 -6.38 1.28 -7.52
CA PHE A 70 -7.57 1.45 -6.68
C PHE A 70 -8.08 0.12 -6.10
N ILE A 71 -8.20 -0.91 -6.95
CA ILE A 71 -8.68 -2.23 -6.51
C ILE A 71 -7.68 -2.84 -5.53
N LEU A 72 -6.38 -2.78 -5.86
CA LEU A 72 -5.32 -3.35 -5.07
C LEU A 72 -5.22 -2.71 -3.68
N ILE A 73 -5.28 -1.38 -3.56
CA ILE A 73 -5.22 -0.72 -2.24
C ILE A 73 -6.41 -1.09 -1.35
N ASN A 74 -7.60 -1.27 -1.93
CA ASN A 74 -8.81 -1.61 -1.17
C ASN A 74 -8.89 -3.08 -0.78
N ILE A 75 -8.33 -3.99 -1.59
CA ILE A 75 -8.33 -5.44 -1.30
C ILE A 75 -7.20 -5.88 -0.37
N GLN A 76 -6.17 -5.04 -0.16
CA GLN A 76 -5.05 -5.36 0.72
C GLN A 76 -5.48 -5.78 2.13
N ILE A 77 -6.25 -4.91 2.79
CA ILE A 77 -6.72 -5.13 4.16
C ILE A 77 -7.57 -6.43 4.25
N PRO A 78 -8.62 -6.64 3.43
CA PRO A 78 -9.39 -7.88 3.42
C PRO A 78 -8.53 -9.12 3.28
N THR A 79 -7.61 -9.13 2.32
CA THR A 79 -6.80 -10.32 2.04
C THR A 79 -5.91 -10.67 3.23
N ILE A 80 -5.28 -9.66 3.86
CA ILE A 80 -4.45 -9.85 5.05
C ILE A 80 -5.28 -10.38 6.24
N TYR A 81 -6.45 -9.78 6.50
CA TYR A 81 -7.28 -10.19 7.63
C TYR A 81 -7.99 -11.53 7.39
N LEU A 82 -8.39 -11.84 6.16
CA LEU A 82 -8.94 -13.14 5.79
C LEU A 82 -7.91 -14.25 6.00
N TYR A 83 -6.66 -13.98 5.63
CA TYR A 83 -5.56 -14.90 5.90
C TYR A 83 -5.35 -15.12 7.41
N LEU A 84 -5.32 -14.04 8.20
CA LEU A 84 -5.19 -14.13 9.66
C LEU A 84 -6.33 -14.92 10.30
N TYR A 85 -7.58 -14.68 9.87
CA TYR A 85 -8.75 -15.40 10.34
C TYR A 85 -8.61 -16.91 10.09
N LYS A 86 -8.26 -17.29 8.85
CA LYS A 86 -8.09 -18.70 8.47
C LYS A 86 -6.98 -19.41 9.24
N THR A 87 -5.89 -18.71 9.56
CA THR A 87 -4.69 -19.31 10.17
C THR A 87 -4.71 -19.33 11.69
N THR A 88 -5.29 -18.32 12.32
CA THR A 88 -5.27 -18.20 13.79
C THR A 88 -6.58 -18.66 14.43
N GLY A 89 -7.66 -18.78 13.65
CA GLY A 89 -9.01 -19.00 14.19
C GLY A 89 -9.50 -17.88 15.09
N GLN A 90 -8.73 -16.80 15.27
CA GLN A 90 -9.14 -15.65 16.06
C GLN A 90 -10.28 -14.97 15.33
N LYS A 91 -11.41 -14.84 16.03
CA LYS A 91 -12.54 -14.06 15.53
C LYS A 91 -12.00 -12.66 15.24
N LEU A 92 -12.14 -12.22 13.99
CA LEU A 92 -11.92 -10.83 13.64
C LEU A 92 -12.78 -10.00 14.60
N TYR A 93 -12.14 -9.10 15.34
CA TYR A 93 -12.87 -8.22 16.24
C TYR A 93 -13.92 -7.46 15.43
N LEU A 94 -15.18 -7.53 15.85
CA LEU A 94 -16.29 -6.86 15.16
C LEU A 94 -15.96 -5.39 14.86
N ASN A 95 -15.26 -4.72 15.78
CA ASN A 95 -14.79 -3.34 15.63
C ASN A 95 -13.88 -3.13 14.42
N VAL A 96 -12.99 -4.08 14.12
CA VAL A 96 -12.08 -4.02 12.96
C VAL A 96 -12.87 -4.16 11.66
N VAL A 97 -13.84 -5.08 11.64
CA VAL A 97 -14.72 -5.27 10.48
C VAL A 97 -15.56 -4.00 10.24
N ILE A 98 -16.14 -3.42 11.29
CA ILE A 98 -16.91 -2.17 11.20
C ILE A 98 -16.03 -1.03 10.70
N ALA A 99 -14.83 -0.86 11.26
CA ALA A 99 -13.88 0.17 10.84
C ALA A 99 -13.49 0.03 9.37
N TYR A 100 -13.22 -1.21 8.93
CA TYR A 100 -12.90 -1.50 7.54
C TYR A 100 -14.09 -1.27 6.59
N MET A 101 -15.31 -1.67 6.98
CA MET A 101 -16.52 -1.36 6.22
C MET A 101 -16.73 0.14 6.08
N GLY A 102 -16.49 0.91 7.13
CA GLY A 102 -16.51 2.38 7.08
C GLY A 102 -15.49 2.94 6.07
N TYR A 103 -14.27 2.39 6.06
CA TYR A 103 -13.24 2.75 5.09
C TYR A 103 -13.65 2.44 3.63
N ILE A 104 -14.18 1.24 3.35
CA ILE A 104 -14.65 0.89 2.00
C ILE A 104 -15.79 1.81 1.58
N LEU A 105 -16.81 1.97 2.43
CA LEU A 105 -17.98 2.77 2.09
C LEU A 105 -17.61 4.21 1.79
N TYR A 106 -16.71 4.80 2.58
CA TYR A 106 -16.18 6.12 2.29
C TYR A 106 -15.45 6.17 0.95
N THR A 107 -14.60 5.18 0.68
CA THR A 107 -13.81 5.15 -0.55
C THR A 107 -14.71 4.98 -1.79
N LEU A 108 -15.72 4.11 -1.72
CA LEU A 108 -16.75 3.96 -2.75
C LEU A 108 -17.58 5.23 -2.93
N TYR A 109 -17.92 5.92 -1.83
CA TYR A 109 -18.61 7.20 -1.88
C TYR A 109 -17.78 8.28 -2.59
N GLN A 110 -16.47 8.37 -2.31
CA GLN A 110 -15.58 9.30 -3.01
C GLN A 110 -15.52 9.01 -4.50
N ILE A 111 -15.42 7.74 -4.90
CA ILE A 111 -15.53 7.36 -6.30
C ILE A 111 -16.86 7.82 -6.86
N TRP A 112 -17.98 7.50 -6.22
CA TRP A 112 -19.30 7.78 -6.75
C TRP A 112 -19.54 9.28 -6.94
N VAL A 113 -19.24 10.09 -5.92
CA VAL A 113 -19.38 11.56 -5.99
C VAL A 113 -18.49 12.16 -7.05
N GLN A 114 -17.27 11.65 -7.15
CA GLN A 114 -16.30 12.24 -8.05
C GLN A 114 -16.25 11.52 -9.41
N TYR A 115 -17.05 10.47 -9.68
CA TYR A 115 -16.89 9.57 -10.84
C TYR A 115 -16.82 10.33 -12.18
N ASP A 116 -17.74 11.27 -12.41
CA ASP A 116 -17.80 12.08 -13.63
C ASP A 116 -16.69 13.16 -13.69
N SER A 117 -16.15 13.54 -12.53
CA SER A 117 -15.07 14.53 -12.40
C SER A 117 -13.66 13.93 -12.31
N ILE A 118 -13.53 12.66 -11.91
CA ILE A 118 -12.27 11.94 -11.83
C ILE A 118 -11.93 11.48 -13.23
N LYS A 119 -11.11 12.27 -13.92
CA LYS A 119 -10.25 11.72 -14.97
C LYS A 119 -9.26 10.77 -14.29
N ILE A 120 -9.67 9.51 -14.06
CA ILE A 120 -8.88 8.50 -13.35
C ILE A 120 -7.61 8.27 -14.16
N THR A 121 -6.59 9.03 -13.82
CA THR A 121 -5.30 9.10 -14.50
C THR A 121 -4.26 9.39 -13.43
N VAL A 122 -3.12 8.73 -13.56
CA VAL A 122 -1.97 8.95 -12.70
C VAL A 122 -1.08 9.93 -13.41
N LYS A 123 -0.67 10.99 -12.71
CA LYS A 123 0.26 11.99 -13.25
C LYS A 123 1.53 12.02 -12.43
N PRO A 124 2.69 12.19 -13.06
CA PRO A 124 3.90 12.50 -12.31
C PRO A 124 3.80 13.93 -11.80
N ASN A 125 4.20 14.14 -10.56
CA ASN A 125 4.46 15.47 -10.02
C ASN A 125 5.96 15.55 -9.74
N CYS A 126 6.62 16.47 -10.43
CA CYS A 126 8.08 16.62 -10.45
C CYS A 126 8.57 17.90 -9.77
N LYS A 127 7.78 18.50 -8.85
CA LYS A 127 8.15 19.77 -8.23
C LYS A 127 9.45 19.69 -7.41
N ASN A 128 9.72 18.55 -6.78
CA ASN A 128 10.96 18.30 -6.03
C ASN A 128 11.67 17.06 -6.58
N GLU A 129 10.95 15.94 -6.63
CA GLU A 129 11.34 14.65 -7.19
C GLU A 129 10.11 14.14 -7.95
N CYS A 130 10.30 13.46 -9.09
CA CYS A 130 9.18 12.94 -9.87
C CYS A 130 8.52 11.75 -9.16
N HIS A 131 7.28 11.91 -8.70
CA HIS A 131 6.50 10.82 -8.11
C HIS A 131 5.12 10.73 -8.73
N LEU A 132 4.58 9.51 -8.77
CA LEU A 132 3.18 9.32 -9.11
C LEU A 132 2.28 10.00 -8.07
N ASP A 133 1.48 10.94 -8.56
CA ASP A 133 0.46 11.66 -7.83
C ASP A 133 -0.89 10.93 -7.97
N TRP A 134 -1.45 10.61 -6.81
CA TRP A 134 -2.72 9.92 -6.64
C TRP A 134 -3.74 10.87 -6.02
N SER A 135 -3.66 12.16 -6.34
CA SER A 135 -4.51 13.23 -5.81
C SER A 135 -6.01 12.96 -5.91
N TRP A 136 -6.43 12.10 -6.86
CA TRP A 136 -7.82 11.66 -7.01
C TRP A 136 -8.29 10.69 -5.92
N LEU A 137 -7.38 10.02 -5.21
CA LEU A 137 -7.73 9.10 -4.14
C LEU A 137 -8.21 9.87 -2.91
N VAL A 138 -7.52 10.95 -2.55
CA VAL A 138 -7.75 11.73 -1.32
C VAL A 138 -7.14 13.15 -1.46
N PRO A 139 -7.93 14.21 -1.70
CA PRO A 139 -7.42 15.57 -1.64
C PRO A 139 -7.13 15.99 -0.19
N ILE A 140 -5.86 16.20 0.15
CA ILE A 140 -5.34 16.33 1.54
C ILE A 140 -5.75 17.62 2.28
N ARG A 141 -6.71 18.38 1.75
CA ARG A 141 -7.07 19.69 2.31
C ARG A 141 -8.04 19.62 3.49
N ASN A 142 -8.63 18.47 3.80
CA ASN A 142 -9.69 18.34 4.82
C ASN A 142 -9.31 17.30 5.89
N ILE A 143 -9.55 17.62 7.16
CA ILE A 143 -9.27 16.78 8.33
C ILE A 143 -9.86 15.36 8.23
N ILE A 144 -11.03 15.21 7.59
CA ILE A 144 -11.67 13.90 7.37
C ILE A 144 -10.74 12.97 6.59
N HIS A 145 -10.00 13.49 5.62
CA HIS A 145 -9.07 12.70 4.84
C HIS A 145 -7.90 12.18 5.67
N TRP A 146 -7.35 13.01 6.56
CA TRP A 146 -6.30 12.57 7.48
C TRP A 146 -6.78 11.47 8.41
N ILE A 147 -7.99 11.60 8.96
CA ILE A 147 -8.61 10.55 9.78
C ILE A 147 -8.65 9.22 9.01
N ILE A 148 -8.98 9.25 7.73
CA ILE A 148 -9.13 8.06 6.89
C ILE A 148 -7.77 7.47 6.50
N VAL A 149 -6.77 8.32 6.21
CA VAL A 149 -5.39 7.87 6.01
C VAL A 149 -4.86 7.20 7.28
N PHE A 150 -5.04 7.80 8.45
CA PHE A 150 -4.63 7.19 9.72
C PHE A 150 -5.40 5.91 10.03
N LEU A 151 -6.71 5.87 9.74
CA LEU A 151 -7.51 4.66 9.87
C LEU A 151 -6.98 3.53 8.97
N TYR A 152 -6.69 3.83 7.70
CA TYR A 152 -6.10 2.88 6.77
C TYR A 152 -4.74 2.38 7.25
N LEU A 153 -3.83 3.28 7.66
CA LEU A 153 -2.52 2.91 8.19
C LEU A 153 -2.63 2.06 9.46
N PHE A 154 -3.56 2.40 10.36
CA PHE A 154 -3.84 1.61 11.55
C PHE A 154 -4.32 0.20 11.19
N LEU A 155 -5.30 0.08 10.27
CA LEU A 155 -5.79 -1.21 9.80
C LEU A 155 -4.71 -2.02 9.07
N LEU A 156 -3.78 -1.37 8.38
CA LEU A 156 -2.66 -2.02 7.72
C LEU A 156 -1.64 -2.59 8.72
N VAL A 157 -1.36 -1.85 9.81
CA VAL A 157 -0.36 -2.22 10.82
C VAL A 157 -0.91 -3.17 11.88
N TYR A 158 -2.20 -3.07 12.23
CA TYR A 158 -2.82 -3.88 13.28
C TYR A 158 -2.62 -5.40 13.13
N PRO A 159 -2.73 -6.00 11.92
CA PRO A 159 -2.38 -7.41 11.68
C PRO A 159 -1.00 -7.81 12.20
N ILE A 160 0.01 -6.95 12.04
CA ILE A 160 1.38 -7.19 12.50
C ILE A 160 1.43 -7.27 14.03
N MET A 161 0.61 -6.48 14.74
CA MET A 161 0.58 -6.46 16.21
C MET A 161 0.10 -7.78 16.81
N LEU A 162 -0.80 -8.49 16.11
CA LEU A 162 -1.38 -9.77 16.54
C LEU A 162 -0.38 -10.92 16.50
N ILE A 163 0.74 -10.76 15.79
CA ILE A 163 1.77 -11.80 15.65
C ILE A 163 2.58 -11.90 16.94
N ARG A 164 2.86 -13.13 17.36
CA ARG A 164 3.73 -13.42 18.51
C ARG A 164 5.18 -13.55 18.06
N ASN A 165 5.74 -12.48 17.50
CA ASN A 165 7.11 -12.45 17.00
C ASN A 165 7.76 -11.09 17.29
N GLN A 166 9.00 -11.06 17.79
CA GLN A 166 9.73 -9.82 18.08
C GLN A 166 10.01 -8.99 16.82
N LYS A 167 10.12 -9.64 15.64
CA LYS A 167 10.27 -8.97 14.33
C LYS A 167 9.19 -7.92 14.07
N LYS A 168 8.00 -8.10 14.68
CA LYS A 168 6.87 -7.18 14.52
C LYS A 168 7.19 -5.75 14.92
N TYR A 169 8.01 -5.55 15.96
CA TYR A 169 8.37 -4.20 16.42
C TYR A 169 9.24 -3.49 15.39
N LEU A 170 10.19 -4.21 14.79
CA LEU A 170 11.04 -3.67 13.74
C LEU A 170 10.24 -3.33 12.47
N MET A 171 9.30 -4.21 12.07
CA MET A 171 8.41 -3.92 10.94
C MET A 171 7.55 -2.69 11.19
N ILE A 172 6.94 -2.55 12.37
CA ILE A 172 6.14 -1.38 12.76
C ILE A 172 7.00 -0.11 12.75
N MET A 173 8.21 -0.18 13.31
CA MET A 173 9.15 0.94 13.35
C MET A 173 9.53 1.40 11.94
N ILE A 174 9.82 0.47 11.03
CA ILE A 174 10.07 0.78 9.61
C ILE A 174 8.90 1.53 8.98
N SER A 175 7.65 1.10 9.23
CA SER A 175 6.46 1.76 8.71
C SER A 175 6.36 3.20 9.20
N VAL A 176 6.52 3.40 10.51
CA VAL A 176 6.42 4.72 11.16
C VAL A 176 7.53 5.63 10.64
N LEU A 177 8.79 5.19 10.65
CA LEU A 177 9.92 5.99 10.19
C LEU A 177 9.79 6.36 8.71
N THR A 178 9.39 5.41 7.87
CA THR A 178 9.20 5.64 6.43
C THR A 178 8.06 6.63 6.17
N PHE A 179 6.95 6.51 6.90
CA PHE A 179 5.83 7.44 6.81
C PHE A 179 6.22 8.85 7.29
N MET A 180 6.87 8.97 8.44
CA MET A 180 7.35 10.24 8.98
C MET A 180 8.35 10.93 8.04
N TYR A 181 9.28 10.15 7.47
CA TYR A 181 10.23 10.65 6.47
C TYR A 181 9.49 11.17 5.23
N SER A 182 8.50 10.41 4.73
CA SER A 182 7.70 10.82 3.58
C SER A 182 6.92 12.12 3.84
N LEU A 183 6.32 12.25 5.02
CA LEU A 183 5.63 13.49 5.44
C LEU A 183 6.58 14.68 5.50
N TYR A 184 7.77 14.49 6.08
CA TYR A 184 8.78 15.54 6.20
C TYR A 184 9.28 16.01 4.82
N LYS A 185 9.68 15.05 3.97
CA LYS A 185 10.28 15.31 2.65
C LYS A 185 9.26 15.91 1.65
N PHE A 186 8.01 15.48 1.70
CA PHE A 186 6.96 15.86 0.73
C PHE A 186 5.88 16.78 1.28
N ARG A 187 6.14 17.47 2.39
CA ARG A 187 5.20 18.44 2.99
C ARG A 187 4.71 19.52 2.02
N GLU A 188 5.54 19.90 1.03
CA GLU A 188 5.24 20.98 0.09
C GLU A 188 4.47 20.52 -1.16
N THR A 189 4.55 19.23 -1.48
CA THR A 189 3.89 18.65 -2.66
C THR A 189 2.62 17.90 -2.29
N ASN A 190 2.41 17.58 -1.00
CA ASN A 190 1.31 16.74 -0.51
C ASN A 190 1.35 15.30 -1.06
N ILE A 191 2.52 14.80 -1.47
CA ILE A 191 2.68 13.45 -2.04
C ILE A 191 3.37 12.53 -1.02
N TRP A 192 2.65 12.18 0.03
CA TRP A 192 3.17 11.38 1.15
C TRP A 192 3.20 9.86 0.86
N GLY A 193 2.52 9.38 -0.19
CA GLY A 193 2.55 7.97 -0.57
C GLY A 193 3.85 7.52 -1.24
N SER A 194 4.86 8.39 -1.34
CA SER A 194 6.03 8.18 -2.21
C SER A 194 7.05 7.16 -1.74
N TYR A 195 7.17 6.93 -0.43
CA TYR A 195 8.15 5.99 0.14
C TYR A 195 7.60 4.60 0.46
N TRP A 196 6.41 4.24 -0.03
CA TRP A 196 5.83 2.91 0.19
C TRP A 196 6.71 1.78 -0.35
N CYS A 197 7.40 1.97 -1.48
CA CYS A 197 8.29 0.96 -2.02
C CYS A 197 9.52 0.69 -1.14
N SER A 198 10.09 1.72 -0.51
CA SER A 198 11.17 1.56 0.48
C SER A 198 10.69 0.77 1.69
N MET A 199 9.49 1.06 2.21
CA MET A 199 8.89 0.31 3.31
C MET A 199 8.76 -1.18 2.97
N ILE A 200 8.23 -1.51 1.78
CA ILE A 200 8.05 -2.90 1.33
C ILE A 200 9.38 -3.64 1.21
N ASN A 201 10.39 -3.01 0.59
CA ASN A 201 11.73 -3.60 0.47
C ASN A 201 12.36 -3.86 1.85
N LEU A 202 12.26 -2.91 2.77
CA LEU A 202 12.78 -3.07 4.13
C LEU A 202 12.03 -4.14 4.91
N TRP A 203 10.70 -4.22 4.80
CA TRP A 203 9.91 -5.31 5.37
C TRP A 203 10.32 -6.67 4.81
N ALA A 204 10.54 -6.77 3.50
CA ALA A 204 11.00 -8.01 2.86
C ALA A 204 12.37 -8.45 3.40
N ILE A 205 13.33 -7.53 3.50
CA ILE A 205 14.64 -7.79 4.10
C ILE A 205 14.49 -8.29 5.55
N VAL A 206 13.71 -7.59 6.36
CA VAL A 206 13.50 -7.97 7.77
C VAL A 206 12.87 -9.35 7.86
N ALA A 207 11.80 -9.64 7.12
CA ALA A 207 11.13 -10.93 7.19
C ALA A 207 12.02 -12.10 6.73
N VAL A 208 12.89 -11.87 5.74
CA VAL A 208 13.80 -12.88 5.21
C VAL A 208 14.95 -13.17 6.16
N PHE A 209 15.61 -12.14 6.72
CA PHE A 209 16.89 -12.33 7.42
C PHE A 209 16.82 -12.28 8.93
N TYR A 210 15.89 -11.52 9.50
CA TYR A 210 15.71 -11.38 10.94
C TYR A 210 14.55 -12.25 11.36
#